data_AF-A0A821VGL3-F1
#
_entry.id   AF-A0A821VGL3-F1
#
_cell.length_a   1.000
_cell.length_b   1.000
_cell.length_c   1.000
_cell.angle_alpha   90.00
_cell.angle_beta   90.00
_cell.angle_gamma   90.00
#
_symmetry.space_group_name_H-M   'P 1'
#
loop_
_entity.id
_entity.type
_entity.pdbx_description
1 polymer ?
#
loop_
_entity_poly.entity_id
_entity_poly.type
_entity_poly.pdbx_seq_one_letter_code
_entity_poly.pdbx_strand_id
1 'polypeptide(L)'
;KQFRKSKNENQDLSIIKYPYLKQLDLIDTCIDYYEQFLFDTDMNLAFGVRVYMIYELVKEVTRNFTRNRTRTNCAKINYVNLCAEIQYAGYSDNFSTEKQQLPEYIKDYFPHTQID
;
A
#
# COMPACT_ATOMS: atom_id res chain seq x y z
N LYS A 1 3.76 42.19 13.14
CA LYS A 1 2.68 41.39 12.50
C LYS A 1 2.54 40.09 13.29
N GLN A 2 1.49 39.93 14.09
CA GLN A 2 1.19 38.67 14.77
C GLN A 2 0.43 37.76 13.80
N PHE A 3 0.93 36.54 13.60
CA PHE A 3 0.22 35.51 12.85
C PHE A 3 -0.96 35.03 13.69
N ARG A 4 -2.18 35.26 13.20
CA ARG A 4 -3.40 34.68 13.78
C ARG A 4 -3.24 33.16 13.77
N LYS A 5 -3.24 32.54 14.96
CA LYS A 5 -3.52 31.11 15.09
C LYS A 5 -4.89 30.86 14.46
N SER A 6 -4.93 30.11 13.36
CA SER A 6 -6.18 29.63 12.79
C SER A 6 -6.88 28.79 13.85
N LYS A 7 -8.15 29.10 14.09
CA LYS A 7 -9.03 28.27 14.91
C LYS A 7 -9.01 26.86 14.33
N ASN A 8 -8.81 25.87 15.19
CA ASN A 8 -9.14 24.47 14.93
C ASN A 8 -10.65 24.38 14.69
N GLU A 9 -11.07 24.68 13.48
CA GLU A 9 -12.28 24.08 12.95
C GLU A 9 -11.87 22.65 12.61
N ASN A 10 -12.20 21.73 13.52
CA ASN A 10 -12.41 20.32 13.18
C ASN A 10 -13.51 20.31 12.10
N GLN A 11 -13.15 20.64 10.87
CA GLN A 11 -13.86 20.15 9.72
C GLN A 11 -13.69 18.65 9.83
N ASP A 12 -14.75 18.02 10.30
CA ASP A 12 -15.01 16.59 10.22
C ASP A 12 -14.92 16.24 8.73
N LEU A 13 -13.69 16.13 8.22
CA LEU A 13 -13.40 15.69 6.88
C LEU A 13 -14.01 14.31 6.85
N SER A 14 -15.19 14.22 6.22
CA SER A 14 -16.02 13.03 6.22
C SER A 14 -15.16 11.88 5.74
N ILE A 15 -14.72 11.04 6.68
CA ILE A 15 -13.89 9.86 6.36
C ILE A 15 -14.76 9.01 5.45
N ILE A 16 -14.35 8.89 4.19
CA ILE A 16 -15.05 8.03 3.24
C ILE A 16 -14.79 6.61 3.68
N LYS A 17 -15.86 5.93 4.13
CA LYS A 17 -15.79 4.55 4.59
C LYS A 17 -16.19 3.63 3.45
N TYR A 18 -15.42 2.58 3.25
CA TYR A 18 -15.72 1.50 2.32
C TYR A 18 -15.97 0.20 3.10
N PRO A 19 -17.10 0.06 3.81
CA PRO A 19 -17.35 -1.04 4.73
C PRO A 19 -17.38 -2.43 4.06
N TYR A 20 -17.55 -2.46 2.74
CA TYR A 20 -17.59 -3.69 1.94
C TYR A 20 -16.41 -3.81 0.98
N LEU A 21 -15.36 -2.99 1.14
CA LEU A 21 -14.15 -3.15 0.35
C LEU A 21 -13.52 -4.49 0.68
N LYS A 22 -13.31 -5.31 -0.34
CA LYS A 22 -12.64 -6.62 -0.21
C LYS A 22 -11.25 -6.62 -0.83
N GLN A 23 -11.05 -5.77 -1.83
CA GLN A 23 -9.83 -5.69 -2.61
C GLN A 23 -9.51 -4.25 -2.94
N LEU A 24 -8.23 -3.89 -2.84
CA LEU A 24 -7.65 -2.67 -3.37
C LEU A 24 -6.54 -3.04 -4.33
N ASP A 25 -6.63 -2.55 -5.56
CA ASP A 25 -5.65 -2.81 -6.60
C ASP A 25 -4.85 -1.55 -6.90
N LEU A 26 -3.53 -1.61 -6.71
CA LEU A 26 -2.59 -0.54 -6.99
C LEU A 26 -1.70 -0.87 -8.20
N ILE A 27 -1.93 -1.98 -8.89
CA ILE A 27 -1.06 -2.50 -9.95
C ILE A 27 -0.86 -1.47 -11.09
N ASP A 28 -1.91 -0.81 -11.56
CA ASP A 28 -1.84 0.17 -12.66
C ASP A 28 -1.77 1.64 -12.18
N THR A 29 -1.39 1.86 -10.93
CA THR A 29 -1.35 3.21 -10.35
C THR A 29 0.04 3.85 -10.47
N CYS A 30 0.08 5.18 -10.56
CA CYS A 30 1.34 5.93 -10.49
C CYS A 30 2.04 5.68 -9.14
N ILE A 31 3.37 5.73 -9.13
CA ILE A 31 4.19 5.60 -7.91
C ILE A 31 3.79 6.60 -6.82
N ASP A 32 3.30 7.79 -7.19
CA ASP A 32 2.80 8.79 -6.23
C ASP A 32 1.67 8.23 -5.36
N TYR A 33 0.83 7.34 -5.89
CA TYR A 33 -0.22 6.67 -5.11
C TYR A 33 0.37 5.64 -4.15
N TYR A 34 1.44 4.92 -4.53
CA TYR A 34 2.16 4.04 -3.61
C TYR A 34 2.81 4.85 -2.49
N GLU A 35 3.42 5.99 -2.80
CA GLU A 35 3.98 6.88 -1.79
C GLU A 35 2.88 7.35 -0.84
N GLN A 36 1.78 7.91 -1.35
CA GLN A 36 0.68 8.37 -0.49
C GLN A 36 0.11 7.23 0.36
N PHE A 37 -0.12 6.06 -0.25
CA PHE A 37 -0.70 4.89 0.39
C PHE A 37 0.22 4.31 1.48
N LEU A 38 1.51 4.09 1.19
CA LEU A 38 2.44 3.46 2.13
C LEU A 38 3.08 4.45 3.11
N PHE A 39 3.19 5.73 2.77
CA PHE A 39 3.91 6.72 3.57
C PHE A 39 3.00 7.67 4.35
N ASP A 40 1.99 8.24 3.69
CA ASP A 40 1.35 9.49 4.15
C ASP A 40 -0.06 9.30 4.72
N THR A 41 -0.65 8.13 4.55
CA THR A 41 -2.00 7.87 5.05
C THR A 41 -1.95 7.28 6.45
N ASP A 42 -2.71 7.88 7.37
CA ASP A 42 -3.11 7.23 8.62
C ASP A 42 -4.19 6.18 8.28
N MET A 43 -3.77 5.21 7.49
CA MET A 43 -4.67 4.28 6.85
C MET A 43 -5.18 3.29 7.87
N ASN A 44 -6.50 3.11 7.88
CA ASN A 44 -7.16 2.04 8.58
C ASN A 44 -7.90 1.18 7.55
N LEU A 45 -7.20 0.17 7.02
CA LEU A 45 -7.83 -0.84 6.19
C LEU A 45 -8.63 -1.77 7.08
N ALA A 46 -9.88 -2.01 6.70
CA ALA A 46 -10.69 -3.02 7.36
C ALA A 46 -9.97 -4.38 7.31
N PHE A 47 -10.15 -5.18 8.36
CA PHE A 47 -9.63 -6.54 8.41
C PHE A 47 -10.18 -7.35 7.22
N GLY A 48 -9.29 -8.02 6.47
CA GLY A 48 -9.67 -8.83 5.31
C GLY A 48 -9.60 -8.14 3.94
N VAL A 49 -9.24 -6.84 3.87
CA VAL A 49 -8.95 -6.21 2.57
C VAL A 49 -7.65 -6.80 1.99
N ARG A 50 -7.73 -7.36 0.78
CA ARG A 50 -6.58 -7.78 -0.01
C ARG A 50 -6.02 -6.60 -0.81
N VAL A 51 -4.73 -6.33 -0.69
CA VAL A 51 -4.05 -5.27 -1.42
C VAL A 51 -3.15 -5.88 -2.48
N TYR A 52 -3.30 -5.46 -3.74
CA TYR A 52 -2.47 -5.88 -4.85
C TYR A 52 -1.49 -4.76 -5.21
N MET A 53 -0.20 -5.09 -5.30
CA MET A 53 0.87 -4.12 -5.51
C MET A 53 1.98 -4.72 -6.36
N ILE A 54 2.68 -3.88 -7.11
CA ILE A 54 3.91 -4.27 -7.81
C ILE A 54 5.08 -4.25 -6.84
N TYR A 55 5.84 -5.35 -6.78
CA TYR A 55 6.97 -5.52 -5.87
C TYR A 55 8.04 -4.43 -6.04
N GLU A 56 8.43 -4.13 -7.28
CA GLU A 56 9.49 -3.13 -7.53
C GLU A 56 9.06 -1.71 -7.11
N LEU A 57 7.79 -1.34 -7.28
CA LEU A 57 7.28 -0.05 -6.79
C LEU A 57 7.25 0.02 -5.27
N VAL A 58 6.83 -1.07 -4.59
CA VAL A 58 6.89 -1.16 -3.13
C VAL A 58 8.33 -1.03 -2.64
N LYS A 59 9.26 -1.72 -3.29
CA LYS A 59 10.68 -1.66 -2.98
C LYS A 59 11.24 -0.25 -3.19
N GLU A 60 10.86 0.45 -4.25
CA GLU A 60 11.26 1.84 -4.50
C GLU A 60 10.76 2.78 -3.39
N VAL A 61 9.46 2.77 -3.09
CA VAL A 61 8.84 3.64 -2.08
C VAL A 61 9.37 3.37 -0.66
N THR A 62 9.62 2.10 -0.34
CA THR A 62 10.19 1.67 0.95
C THR A 62 11.71 1.85 1.02
N ARG A 63 12.36 2.32 -0.05
CA ARG A 63 13.82 2.42 -0.20
C ARG A 63 14.51 1.09 0.11
N ASN A 64 14.18 0.07 -0.67
CA ASN A 64 14.61 -1.30 -0.44
C ASN A 64 14.29 -1.81 0.97
N PHE A 65 13.08 -1.53 1.47
CA PHE A 65 12.65 -1.97 2.79
C PHE A 65 13.56 -1.47 3.94
N THR A 66 14.05 -0.23 3.84
CA THR A 66 14.84 0.42 4.90
C THR A 66 14.14 1.62 5.53
N ARG A 67 13.05 2.11 4.94
CA ARG A 67 12.30 3.28 5.43
C ARG A 67 11.37 2.86 6.58
N ASN A 68 11.71 3.23 7.80
CA ASN A 68 10.91 2.88 9.00
C ASN A 68 9.47 3.42 8.97
N ARG A 69 9.26 4.60 8.36
CA ARG A 69 7.92 5.21 8.30
C ARG A 69 6.93 4.38 7.49
N THR A 70 7.36 3.83 6.35
CA THR A 70 6.50 2.95 5.54
C THR A 70 6.28 1.61 6.23
N ARG A 71 7.26 1.11 7.00
CA ARG A 71 7.14 -0.15 7.78
C ARG A 71 5.90 -0.18 8.66
N THR A 72 5.62 0.90 9.39
CA THR A 72 4.45 0.99 10.27
C THR A 72 3.13 0.86 9.50
N ASN A 73 3.04 1.42 8.30
CA ASN A 73 1.83 1.34 7.49
C ASN A 73 1.71 0.01 6.75
N CYS A 74 2.82 -0.51 6.20
CA CYS A 74 2.89 -1.86 5.64
C CYS A 74 2.41 -2.91 6.67
N ALA A 75 2.79 -2.75 7.95
CA ALA A 75 2.39 -3.66 9.01
C ALA A 75 0.87 -3.70 9.29
N LYS A 76 0.13 -2.66 8.87
CA LYS A 76 -1.34 -2.61 9.00
C LYS A 76 -2.05 -3.39 7.88
N ILE A 77 -1.33 -3.77 6.82
CA ILE A 77 -1.89 -4.53 5.70
C ILE A 77 -1.94 -6.00 6.09
N ASN A 78 -3.17 -6.53 6.14
CA ASN A 78 -3.40 -7.92 6.56
C ASN A 78 -3.17 -8.92 5.42
N TYR A 79 -3.45 -8.52 4.19
CA TYR A 79 -3.29 -9.38 3.01
C TYR A 79 -2.69 -8.56 1.87
N VAL A 80 -1.50 -8.94 1.43
CA VAL A 80 -0.83 -8.30 0.29
C VAL A 80 -0.43 -9.35 -0.74
N ASN A 81 -0.72 -9.07 -2.00
CA ASN A 81 -0.20 -9.79 -3.14
C ASN A 81 0.81 -8.89 -3.84
N LEU A 82 2.07 -9.30 -3.80
CA LEU A 82 3.17 -8.62 -4.47
C LEU A 82 3.43 -9.31 -5.80
N CYS A 83 3.18 -8.59 -6.89
CA CYS A 83 3.38 -9.10 -8.23
C CYS A 83 4.76 -8.69 -8.75
N ALA A 84 5.39 -9.58 -9.53
CA ALA A 84 6.51 -9.20 -10.38
C ALA A 84 6.05 -8.14 -11.38
N GLU A 85 6.94 -7.24 -11.80
CA GLU A 85 6.65 -6.15 -12.76
C GLU A 85 5.62 -6.51 -13.82
N ILE A 86 4.68 -5.58 -14.09
CA ILE A 86 3.95 -5.62 -15.34
C ILE A 86 4.98 -5.27 -16.43
N GLN A 87 5.42 -6.27 -17.19
CA GLN A 87 6.02 -5.96 -18.49
C GLN A 87 4.93 -5.28 -19.30
N TYR A 88 5.14 -4.00 -19.66
CA TYR A 88 4.32 -3.30 -20.65
C TYR A 88 4.48 -3.98 -22.01
N ALA A 89 3.82 -5.12 -22.18
CA ALA A 89 3.51 -5.72 -23.46
C ALA A 89 1.98 -5.73 -23.51
N GLY A 90 1.42 -4.92 -24.41
CA GLY A 90 0.00 -4.56 -24.43
C GLY A 90 -0.95 -5.69 -24.06
N TYR A 91 -1.82 -5.41 -23.10
CA TYR A 91 -3.06 -6.13 -22.83
C TYR A 91 -2.92 -7.67 -22.86
N SER A 92 -2.30 -8.24 -21.84
CA SER A 92 -2.38 -9.68 -21.57
C SER A 92 -3.20 -9.89 -20.30
N ASP A 93 -4.43 -10.39 -20.47
CA ASP A 93 -5.38 -10.77 -19.39
C ASP A 93 -4.87 -11.91 -18.49
N ASN A 94 -3.61 -12.33 -18.64
CA ASN A 94 -3.00 -13.42 -17.89
C ASN A 94 -1.97 -12.85 -16.93
N PHE A 95 -2.45 -12.29 -15.82
CA PHE A 95 -1.63 -12.02 -14.65
C PHE A 95 -1.14 -13.37 -14.11
N SER A 96 0.07 -13.78 -14.51
CA SER A 96 0.70 -14.96 -13.93
C SER A 96 1.16 -14.61 -12.53
N THR A 97 0.38 -14.99 -11.52
CA THR A 97 0.83 -15.10 -10.13
C THR A 97 1.76 -16.30 -10.00
N GLU A 98 2.85 -16.34 -10.77
CA GLU A 98 3.96 -17.19 -10.38
C GLU A 98 4.40 -16.70 -9.00
N LYS A 99 4.30 -17.59 -8.01
CA LYS A 99 4.70 -17.30 -6.64
C LYS A 99 6.19 -16.97 -6.65
N GLN A 100 6.52 -15.69 -6.79
CA GLN A 100 7.86 -15.24 -6.52
C GLN A 100 8.15 -15.60 -5.07
N GLN A 101 9.26 -16.31 -4.85
CA GLN A 101 9.79 -16.51 -3.51
C GLN A 101 10.20 -15.14 -2.98
N LEU A 102 9.27 -14.49 -2.28
CA LEU A 102 9.49 -13.22 -1.64
C LEU A 102 10.63 -13.39 -0.62
N PRO A 103 11.65 -12.52 -0.65
CA PRO A 103 12.69 -12.53 0.36
C PRO A 103 12.13 -12.52 1.79
N GLU A 104 12.74 -13.27 2.70
CA GLU A 104 12.22 -13.43 4.07
C GLU A 104 12.07 -12.10 4.81
N TYR A 105 12.95 -11.13 4.55
CA TYR A 105 12.91 -9.81 5.17
C TYR A 105 11.62 -9.02 4.86
N ILE A 106 10.87 -9.40 3.82
CA ILE A 106 9.59 -8.75 3.48
C ILE A 106 8.54 -9.02 4.57
N LYS A 107 8.66 -10.14 5.29
CA LYS A 107 7.78 -10.46 6.44
C LYS A 107 7.92 -9.45 7.59
N ASP A 108 9.07 -8.76 7.69
CA ASP A 108 9.26 -7.69 8.68
C ASP A 108 8.46 -6.41 8.35
N TYR A 109 8.05 -6.27 7.09
CA TYR A 109 7.23 -5.17 6.59
C TYR A 109 5.75 -5.56 6.50
N PHE A 110 5.44 -6.81 6.13
CA PHE A 110 4.08 -7.30 6.02
C PHE A 110 3.90 -8.59 6.84
N PRO A 111 3.86 -8.48 8.18
CA PRO A 111 3.89 -9.63 9.09
C PRO A 111 2.63 -10.49 9.05
N HIS A 112 1.53 -9.95 8.52
CA HIS A 112 0.25 -10.64 8.44
C HIS A 112 -0.03 -11.29 7.08
N THR A 113 0.89 -11.12 6.12
CA THR A 113 0.72 -11.63 4.76
C THR A 113 0.63 -13.15 4.77
N GLN A 114 -0.55 -13.67 4.46
CA GLN A 114 -0.67 -15.03 3.97
C GLN A 114 -0.21 -15.02 2.51
N ILE A 115 0.91 -15.68 2.24
CA ILE A 115 1.42 -15.88 0.89
C ILE A 115 0.58 -17.02 0.30
N ASP A 116 -0.45 -16.66 -0.47
CA ASP A 116 -1.27 -17.64 -1.21
C ASP A 116 -0.52 -18.25 -2.39
#